data_AF-A0A2E8Y5E2-F1
#
_entry.id   AF-A0A2E8Y5E2-F1
#
_cell.length_a   1.000
_cell.length_b   1.000
_cell.length_c   1.000
_cell.angle_alpha   90.00
_cell.angle_beta   90.00
_cell.angle_gamma   90.00
#
_symmetry.space_group_name_H-M   'P 1'
#
loop_
_entity.id
_entity.type
_entity.pdbx_description
1 polymer ?
#
loop_
_entity_poly.entity_id
_entity_poly.type
_entity_poly.pdbx_seq_one_letter_code
_entity_poly.pdbx_strand_id
1 'polypeptide(L)'
;MIRNIIFDWSGTLVNDLPGVWKATNHVLEQAGVQTLTLDEFRDEFQLPFTGFYERFTPDIPLETLEGWFHGSFREVCGDVTALPHANDFLDFCKAGKIRCFILSTVNSDYFTVQAANAGMDGCFEKLYLGIWDKREKIHDIIQENNLQKDETLYIGDMQHDVETAHYGGIHSCALLTGYNTLEQLRQSNPTVLVTDLDELKTVLLANDMSLPSSLAQAAQGGRPVPTVGALIYNALGQVLMVRTDKWSGKWGIPGGKIEYGESSEDALRREVAEETNLHINDIEFVLVQDCIDSAEFYRPEHFILLNYTCRCDGETDVTLNEEAQAFCWVNENEALALDLNQPTRTLLGAVTNREPKPIDA
;
A
#
# COMPACT_ATOMS: atom_id res chain seq x y z
N MET A 1 -24.46 -0.66 -7.00
CA MET A 1 -24.05 -1.96 -6.42
C MET A 1 -23.09 -2.62 -7.39
N ILE A 2 -21.87 -2.89 -6.94
CA ILE A 2 -20.84 -3.59 -7.70
C ILE A 2 -21.22 -5.08 -7.80
N ARG A 3 -21.16 -5.60 -9.02
CA ARG A 3 -21.42 -7.00 -9.36
C ARG A 3 -20.27 -7.65 -10.13
N ASN A 4 -19.40 -6.85 -10.72
CA ASN A 4 -18.29 -7.30 -11.54
C ASN A 4 -17.02 -6.60 -11.07
N ILE A 5 -15.94 -7.36 -10.92
CA ILE A 5 -14.63 -6.83 -10.57
C ILE A 5 -13.60 -7.33 -11.58
N ILE A 6 -12.85 -6.40 -12.15
CA ILE A 6 -11.68 -6.64 -12.98
C ILE A 6 -10.47 -6.32 -12.12
N PHE A 7 -9.56 -7.27 -11.94
CA PHE A 7 -8.34 -7.09 -11.19
C PHE A 7 -7.15 -6.98 -12.14
N ASP A 8 -6.21 -6.09 -11.80
CA ASP A 8 -4.81 -6.37 -12.16
C ASP A 8 -4.26 -7.54 -11.33
N TRP A 9 -3.09 -8.02 -11.72
CA TRP A 9 -2.42 -9.15 -11.10
C TRP A 9 -1.29 -8.69 -10.16
N SER A 10 -0.20 -8.20 -10.75
CA SER A 10 0.99 -7.67 -10.09
C SER A 10 0.62 -6.49 -9.21
N GLY A 11 1.13 -6.43 -7.98
CA GLY A 11 0.87 -5.33 -7.04
C GLY A 11 -0.56 -5.24 -6.49
N THR A 12 -1.49 -6.05 -7.03
CA THR A 12 -2.92 -6.04 -6.66
C THR A 12 -3.36 -7.34 -5.98
N LEU A 13 -3.03 -8.49 -6.56
CA LEU A 13 -3.33 -9.82 -5.99
C LEU A 13 -2.08 -10.55 -5.51
N VAL A 14 -0.93 -10.28 -6.14
CA VAL A 14 0.35 -10.92 -5.80
C VAL A 14 1.47 -9.90 -5.63
N ASN A 15 2.43 -10.22 -4.75
CA ASN A 15 3.60 -9.40 -4.51
C ASN A 15 4.76 -9.85 -5.40
N ASP A 16 4.84 -9.29 -6.60
CA ASP A 16 5.93 -9.56 -7.54
C ASP A 16 6.95 -8.42 -7.67
N LEU A 17 6.68 -7.26 -7.06
CA LEU A 17 7.52 -6.07 -7.12
C LEU A 17 9.00 -6.33 -6.76
N PRO A 18 9.34 -7.08 -5.68
CA PRO A 18 10.73 -7.40 -5.39
C PRO A 18 11.42 -8.20 -6.49
N GLY A 19 10.68 -9.10 -7.15
CA GLY A 19 11.19 -9.89 -8.26
C GLY A 19 11.36 -9.07 -9.53
N VAL A 20 10.37 -8.24 -9.86
CA VAL A 20 10.40 -7.35 -11.02
C VAL A 20 11.50 -6.30 -10.88
N TRP A 21 11.66 -5.70 -9.70
CA TRP A 21 12.74 -4.76 -9.42
C TRP A 21 14.13 -5.39 -9.59
N LYS A 22 14.36 -6.59 -9.03
CA LYS A 22 15.62 -7.33 -9.20
C LYS A 22 15.90 -7.67 -10.67
N ALA A 23 14.89 -8.16 -11.39
CA ALA A 23 15.03 -8.49 -12.81
C ALA A 23 15.28 -7.25 -13.68
N THR A 24 14.63 -6.12 -13.37
CA THR A 24 14.89 -4.84 -14.03
C THR A 24 16.32 -4.37 -13.77
N ASN A 25 16.80 -4.43 -12.52
CA ASN A 25 18.19 -4.06 -12.22
C ASN A 25 19.19 -4.98 -12.91
N HIS A 26 18.90 -6.27 -13.05
CA HIS A 26 19.71 -7.18 -13.86
C HIS A 26 19.80 -6.72 -15.32
N VAL A 27 18.68 -6.30 -15.93
CA VAL A 27 18.66 -5.73 -17.29
C VAL A 27 19.52 -4.47 -17.38
N LEU A 28 19.40 -3.55 -16.42
CA LEU A 28 20.18 -2.31 -16.36
C LEU A 28 21.69 -2.60 -16.23
N GLU A 29 22.08 -3.58 -15.41
CA GLU A 29 23.47 -4.03 -15.29
C GLU A 29 24.01 -4.61 -16.61
N GLN A 30 23.24 -5.47 -17.28
CA GLN A 30 23.62 -6.03 -18.59
C GLN A 30 23.75 -4.95 -19.67
N ALA A 31 22.91 -3.92 -19.60
CA ALA A 31 22.96 -2.76 -20.48
C ALA A 31 24.12 -1.80 -20.16
N GLY A 32 24.81 -1.98 -19.03
CA GLY A 32 25.90 -1.10 -18.60
C GLY A 32 25.42 0.25 -18.07
N VAL A 33 24.17 0.35 -17.62
CA VAL A 33 23.59 1.56 -17.03
C VAL A 33 23.42 1.39 -15.51
N GLN A 34 23.26 2.51 -14.80
CA GLN A 34 23.15 2.51 -13.34
C GLN A 34 21.87 1.80 -12.89
N THR A 35 21.98 0.97 -11.86
CA THR A 35 20.83 0.33 -11.21
C THR A 35 20.04 1.32 -10.36
N LEU A 36 18.76 1.02 -10.16
CA LEU A 36 17.84 1.85 -9.39
C LEU A 36 17.65 1.25 -7.99
N THR A 37 17.62 2.11 -6.99
CA THR A 37 17.00 1.79 -5.70
C THR A 37 15.50 1.49 -5.91
N LEU A 38 14.84 0.89 -4.93
CA LEU A 38 13.41 0.57 -5.05
C LEU A 38 12.56 1.85 -5.20
N ASP A 39 12.92 2.90 -4.47
CA ASP A 39 12.21 4.19 -4.51
C ASP A 39 12.39 4.84 -5.89
N GLU A 40 13.62 4.88 -6.44
CA GLU A 40 13.87 5.35 -7.82
C GLU A 40 13.15 4.50 -8.88
N PHE A 41 13.08 3.18 -8.68
CA PHE A 41 12.35 2.29 -9.58
C PHE A 41 10.85 2.62 -9.61
N ARG A 42 10.22 2.85 -8.44
CA ARG A 42 8.80 3.22 -8.34
C ARG A 42 8.49 4.58 -8.99
N ASP A 43 9.42 5.52 -8.88
CA ASP A 43 9.27 6.85 -9.50
C ASP A 43 9.37 6.79 -11.04
N GLU A 44 10.23 5.91 -11.55
CA GLU A 44 10.55 5.84 -12.98
C GLU A 44 9.70 4.82 -13.76
N PHE A 45 9.31 3.71 -13.12
CA PHE A 45 8.60 2.62 -13.77
C PHE A 45 7.20 3.05 -14.19
N GLN A 46 6.84 2.73 -15.44
CA GLN A 46 5.56 3.06 -16.02
C GLN A 46 5.08 1.95 -16.95
N LEU A 47 3.77 1.93 -17.18
CA LEU A 47 3.15 1.10 -18.22
C LEU A 47 2.61 1.98 -19.34
N PRO A 48 2.87 1.64 -20.62
CA PRO A 48 3.67 0.50 -21.09
C PRO A 48 5.18 0.61 -20.78
N PHE A 49 5.81 -0.50 -20.38
CA PHE A 49 7.22 -0.54 -19.95
C PHE A 49 8.22 -0.21 -21.06
N THR A 50 7.80 -0.21 -22.32
CA THR A 50 8.63 0.21 -23.46
C THR A 50 9.13 1.64 -23.29
N GLY A 51 8.28 2.54 -22.77
CA GLY A 51 8.69 3.92 -22.50
C GLY A 51 9.71 4.04 -21.36
N PHE A 52 9.75 3.08 -20.43
CA PHE A 52 10.82 2.99 -19.42
C PHE A 52 12.15 2.62 -20.09
N TYR A 53 12.18 1.51 -20.86
CA TYR A 53 13.41 1.08 -21.52
C TYR A 53 13.91 2.03 -22.61
N GLU A 54 13.03 2.78 -23.28
CA GLU A 54 13.45 3.82 -24.23
C GLU A 54 14.25 4.94 -23.54
N ARG A 55 13.96 5.26 -22.27
CA ARG A 55 14.72 6.26 -21.52
C ARG A 55 16.06 5.73 -21.02
N PHE A 56 16.07 4.51 -20.48
CA PHE A 56 17.25 3.96 -19.80
C PHE A 56 18.19 3.19 -20.72
N THR A 57 17.65 2.53 -21.75
CA THR A 57 18.38 1.63 -22.66
C THR A 57 17.96 1.82 -24.13
N PRO A 58 17.98 3.04 -24.70
CA PRO A 58 17.43 3.32 -26.03
C PRO A 58 18.08 2.54 -27.18
N ASP A 59 19.35 2.17 -27.02
CA ASP A 59 20.14 1.52 -28.07
C ASP A 59 20.02 -0.01 -28.09
N ILE A 60 19.28 -0.60 -27.14
CA ILE A 60 19.17 -2.05 -26.99
C ILE A 60 17.81 -2.51 -27.53
N PRO A 61 17.78 -3.47 -28.46
CA PRO A 61 16.52 -4.03 -28.97
C PRO A 61 15.66 -4.64 -27.86
N LEU A 62 14.35 -4.40 -27.90
CA LEU A 62 13.41 -4.87 -26.88
C LEU A 62 13.49 -6.40 -26.64
N GLU A 63 13.66 -7.18 -27.70
CA GLU A 63 13.82 -8.64 -27.62
C GLU A 63 15.01 -9.04 -26.74
N THR A 64 16.10 -8.27 -26.78
CA THR A 64 17.29 -8.52 -25.94
C THR A 64 17.00 -8.20 -24.48
N LEU A 65 16.31 -7.07 -24.23
CA LEU A 65 15.90 -6.65 -22.88
C LEU A 65 14.94 -7.67 -22.25
N GLU A 66 13.93 -8.13 -22.99
CA GLU A 66 13.00 -9.17 -22.57
C GLU A 66 13.74 -10.49 -22.26
N GLY A 67 14.73 -10.85 -23.08
CA GLY A 67 15.57 -12.02 -22.86
C GLY A 67 16.31 -11.98 -21.52
N TRP A 68 16.95 -10.85 -21.20
CA TRP A 68 17.62 -10.65 -19.91
C TRP A 68 16.64 -10.61 -18.74
N PHE A 69 15.54 -9.88 -18.89
CA PHE A 69 14.51 -9.77 -17.86
C PHE A 69 13.92 -11.14 -17.51
N HIS A 70 13.47 -11.89 -18.52
CA HIS A 70 12.88 -13.21 -18.31
C HIS A 70 13.89 -14.26 -17.84
N GLY A 71 15.17 -14.13 -18.23
CA GLY A 71 16.25 -14.96 -17.69
C GLY A 71 16.35 -14.82 -16.17
N SER A 72 16.35 -13.59 -15.67
CA SER A 72 16.44 -13.31 -14.23
C SER A 72 15.12 -13.55 -13.49
N PHE A 73 13.98 -13.10 -14.03
CA PHE A 73 12.69 -13.18 -13.33
C PHE A 73 12.21 -14.63 -13.14
N ARG A 74 12.52 -15.55 -14.06
CA ARG A 74 12.15 -16.97 -13.91
C ARG A 74 12.74 -17.62 -12.66
N GLU A 75 13.91 -17.17 -12.20
CA GLU A 75 14.56 -17.72 -11.01
C GLU A 75 13.79 -17.38 -9.72
N VAL A 76 13.03 -16.28 -9.73
CA VAL A 76 12.30 -15.76 -8.56
C VAL A 76 10.79 -15.81 -8.72
N CYS A 77 10.28 -16.15 -9.91
CA CYS A 77 8.84 -16.21 -10.20
C CYS A 77 8.08 -17.17 -9.28
N GLY A 78 8.74 -18.24 -8.81
CA GLY A 78 8.16 -19.20 -7.87
C GLY A 78 7.99 -18.66 -6.45
N ASP A 79 8.73 -17.61 -6.09
CA ASP A 79 8.71 -17.00 -4.75
C ASP A 79 7.62 -15.93 -4.62
N VAL A 80 6.94 -15.59 -5.72
CA VAL A 80 5.82 -14.65 -5.72
C VAL A 80 4.64 -15.26 -4.97
N THR A 81 4.22 -14.59 -3.91
CA THR A 81 3.10 -15.00 -3.06
C THR A 81 1.90 -14.08 -3.26
N ALA A 82 0.72 -14.54 -2.82
CA ALA A 82 -0.44 -13.68 -2.66
C ALA A 82 -0.09 -12.46 -1.79
N LEU A 83 -0.63 -11.30 -2.14
CA LEU A 83 -0.67 -10.16 -1.23
C LEU A 83 -1.61 -10.47 -0.06
N PRO A 84 -1.40 -9.84 1.10
CA PRO A 84 -2.32 -9.96 2.21
C PRO A 84 -3.76 -9.65 1.82
N HIS A 85 -4.68 -10.36 2.45
CA HIS A 85 -6.13 -10.26 2.23
C HIS A 85 -6.62 -10.58 0.80
N ALA A 86 -5.75 -10.88 -0.17
CA ALA A 86 -6.16 -11.15 -1.54
C ALA A 86 -7.07 -12.39 -1.66
N ASN A 87 -6.68 -13.51 -1.02
CA ASN A 87 -7.50 -14.73 -1.02
C ASN A 87 -8.81 -14.54 -0.25
N ASP A 88 -8.78 -13.86 0.90
CA ASP A 88 -9.99 -13.55 1.67
C ASP A 88 -10.96 -12.66 0.88
N PHE A 89 -10.44 -11.74 0.07
CA PHE A 89 -11.24 -10.89 -0.82
C PHE A 89 -11.85 -11.69 -1.97
N LEU A 90 -11.12 -12.62 -2.57
CA LEU A 90 -11.64 -13.51 -3.62
C LEU A 90 -12.74 -14.44 -3.06
N ASP A 91 -12.58 -14.96 -1.84
CA ASP A 91 -13.60 -15.74 -1.16
C ASP A 91 -14.84 -14.91 -0.84
N PHE A 92 -14.65 -13.65 -0.42
CA PHE A 92 -15.74 -12.68 -0.26
C PHE A 92 -16.48 -12.46 -1.59
N CYS A 93 -15.77 -12.25 -2.70
CA CYS A 93 -16.37 -12.09 -4.02
C CYS A 93 -17.20 -13.32 -4.42
N LYS A 94 -16.65 -14.52 -4.20
CA LYS A 94 -17.33 -15.79 -4.48
C LYS A 94 -18.60 -15.96 -3.65
N ALA A 95 -18.54 -15.67 -2.35
CA ALA A 95 -19.71 -15.72 -1.46
C ALA A 95 -20.79 -14.70 -1.88
N GLY A 96 -20.37 -13.50 -2.30
CA GLY A 96 -21.23 -12.44 -2.83
C GLY A 96 -21.73 -12.67 -4.26
N LYS A 97 -21.29 -13.73 -4.94
CA LYS A 97 -21.56 -13.99 -6.37
C LYS A 97 -21.13 -12.83 -7.27
N ILE A 98 -20.05 -12.16 -6.91
CA ILE A 98 -19.40 -11.14 -7.71
C ILE A 98 -18.59 -11.84 -8.81
N ARG A 99 -18.72 -11.37 -10.05
CA ARG A 99 -17.99 -11.92 -11.19
C ARG A 99 -16.59 -11.33 -11.23
N CYS A 100 -15.57 -12.18 -11.23
CA CYS A 100 -14.16 -11.77 -11.17
C CYS A 100 -13.46 -12.02 -12.50
N PHE A 101 -12.68 -11.05 -12.96
CA PHE A 101 -11.90 -11.11 -14.21
C PHE A 101 -10.46 -10.63 -13.95
N ILE A 102 -9.49 -11.11 -14.73
CA ILE A 102 -8.12 -10.58 -14.73
C ILE A 102 -7.88 -9.79 -16.01
N LEU A 103 -7.40 -8.55 -15.91
CA LEU A 103 -6.81 -7.81 -17.03
C LEU A 103 -5.41 -7.34 -16.63
N SER A 104 -4.39 -8.00 -17.18
CA SER A 104 -3.01 -7.76 -16.75
C SER A 104 -2.00 -7.88 -17.89
N THR A 105 -0.88 -7.19 -17.72
CA THR A 105 0.31 -7.26 -18.59
C THR A 105 1.12 -8.52 -18.33
N VAL A 106 0.86 -9.24 -17.23
CA VAL A 106 1.62 -10.43 -16.82
C VAL A 106 1.69 -11.48 -17.92
N ASN A 107 2.86 -12.09 -18.08
CA ASN A 107 3.07 -13.20 -19.00
C ASN A 107 2.25 -14.43 -18.53
N SER A 108 1.61 -15.13 -19.46
CA SER A 108 0.75 -16.28 -19.16
C SER A 108 1.47 -17.44 -18.46
N ASP A 109 2.76 -17.65 -18.76
CA ASP A 109 3.56 -18.70 -18.11
C ASP A 109 3.81 -18.36 -16.64
N TYR A 110 4.10 -17.09 -16.33
CA TYR A 110 4.30 -16.63 -14.95
C TYR A 110 2.98 -16.65 -14.18
N PHE A 111 1.90 -16.15 -14.78
CA PHE A 111 0.58 -16.19 -14.17
C PHE A 111 0.20 -17.60 -13.74
N THR A 112 0.41 -18.60 -14.59
CA THR A 112 0.02 -19.99 -14.28
C THR A 112 0.74 -20.52 -13.03
N VAL A 113 2.04 -20.26 -12.91
CA VAL A 113 2.82 -20.70 -11.75
C VAL A 113 2.44 -19.90 -10.50
N GLN A 114 2.30 -18.58 -10.62
CA GLN A 114 1.97 -17.69 -9.51
C GLN A 114 0.56 -17.94 -8.98
N ALA A 115 -0.44 -18.11 -9.85
CA ALA A 115 -1.82 -18.38 -9.46
C ALA A 115 -1.94 -19.71 -8.71
N ALA A 116 -1.22 -20.74 -9.15
CA ALA A 116 -1.15 -22.01 -8.45
C ALA A 116 -0.50 -21.87 -7.06
N ASN A 117 0.64 -21.17 -6.97
CA ASN A 117 1.34 -20.93 -5.70
C ASN A 117 0.51 -20.08 -4.73
N ALA A 118 -0.23 -19.10 -5.25
CA ALA A 118 -1.09 -18.21 -4.49
C ALA A 118 -2.44 -18.85 -4.10
N GLY A 119 -2.78 -20.03 -4.65
CA GLY A 119 -4.04 -20.71 -4.40
C GLY A 119 -5.25 -20.07 -5.09
N MET A 120 -5.05 -19.35 -6.20
CA MET A 120 -6.07 -18.56 -6.90
C MET A 120 -6.62 -19.26 -8.16
N ASP A 121 -6.31 -20.55 -8.34
CA ASP A 121 -6.82 -21.36 -9.44
C ASP A 121 -8.35 -21.42 -9.45
N GLY A 122 -8.94 -21.01 -10.57
CA GLY A 122 -10.40 -21.05 -10.76
C GLY A 122 -11.17 -19.95 -10.04
N CYS A 123 -10.51 -18.92 -9.49
CA CYS A 123 -11.17 -17.76 -8.89
C CYS A 123 -11.76 -16.77 -9.92
N PHE A 124 -11.38 -16.88 -11.19
CA PHE A 124 -11.72 -15.91 -12.24
C PHE A 124 -12.57 -16.54 -13.34
N GLU A 125 -13.59 -15.81 -13.79
CA GLU A 125 -14.47 -16.20 -14.88
C GLU A 125 -13.73 -16.19 -16.22
N LYS A 126 -12.85 -15.19 -16.43
CA LYS A 126 -12.02 -15.09 -17.64
C LYS A 126 -10.74 -14.30 -17.38
N LEU A 127 -9.69 -14.67 -18.12
CA LEU A 127 -8.34 -14.13 -18.00
C LEU A 127 -7.96 -13.39 -19.29
N TYR A 128 -7.46 -12.16 -19.16
CA TYR A 128 -6.88 -11.35 -20.23
C TYR A 128 -5.43 -11.03 -19.84
N LEU A 129 -4.51 -11.89 -20.27
CA LEU A 129 -3.09 -11.86 -19.91
C LEU A 129 -2.24 -11.37 -21.08
N GLY A 130 -1.05 -10.83 -20.78
CA GLY A 130 -0.13 -10.32 -21.80
C GLY A 130 -0.65 -9.10 -22.56
N ILE A 131 -1.58 -8.34 -21.99
CA ILE A 131 -2.15 -7.15 -22.62
C ILE A 131 -1.33 -5.93 -22.21
N TRP A 132 -0.51 -5.41 -23.11
CA TRP A 132 0.44 -4.32 -22.82
C TRP A 132 -0.22 -2.97 -22.60
N ASP A 133 -1.22 -2.61 -23.41
CA ASP A 133 -2.09 -1.47 -23.17
C ASP A 133 -3.51 -1.98 -22.87
N LYS A 134 -3.88 -1.94 -21.60
CA LYS A 134 -5.16 -2.49 -21.12
C LYS A 134 -6.37 -1.72 -21.69
N ARG A 135 -6.17 -0.46 -22.13
CA ARG A 135 -7.21 0.37 -22.75
C ARG A 135 -7.67 -0.18 -24.09
N GLU A 136 -6.82 -0.92 -24.80
CA GLU A 136 -7.20 -1.58 -26.06
C GLU A 136 -8.23 -2.68 -25.84
N LYS A 137 -8.28 -3.27 -24.64
CA LYS A 137 -9.13 -4.43 -24.35
C LYS A 137 -10.33 -4.15 -23.45
N ILE A 138 -10.31 -3.08 -22.66
CA ILE A 138 -11.35 -2.84 -21.65
C ILE A 138 -12.77 -2.75 -22.22
N HIS A 139 -12.96 -2.11 -23.38
CA HIS A 139 -14.28 -2.05 -24.03
C HIS A 139 -14.76 -3.40 -24.54
N ASP A 140 -13.87 -4.19 -25.13
CA ASP A 140 -14.18 -5.56 -25.55
C ASP A 140 -14.61 -6.41 -24.37
N ILE A 141 -13.90 -6.32 -23.24
CA ILE A 141 -14.19 -7.07 -22.01
C ILE A 141 -15.58 -6.70 -21.48
N ILE A 142 -15.89 -5.41 -21.43
CA ILE A 142 -17.21 -4.94 -20.99
C ILE A 142 -18.31 -5.49 -21.90
N GLN A 143 -18.13 -5.39 -23.22
CA GLN A 143 -19.12 -5.81 -24.20
C GLN A 143 -19.30 -7.32 -24.23
N GLU A 144 -18.23 -8.09 -24.33
CA GLU A 144 -18.28 -9.54 -24.53
C GLU A 144 -18.81 -10.29 -23.30
N ASN A 145 -18.57 -9.75 -22.09
CA ASN A 145 -19.01 -10.35 -20.84
C ASN A 145 -20.33 -9.75 -20.32
N ASN A 146 -20.95 -8.84 -21.10
CA ASN A 146 -22.20 -8.13 -20.77
C ASN A 146 -22.13 -7.39 -19.43
N LEU A 147 -21.00 -6.72 -19.15
CA LEU A 147 -20.79 -5.99 -17.91
C LEU A 147 -21.55 -4.66 -17.94
N GLN A 148 -22.30 -4.37 -16.87
CA GLN A 148 -22.90 -3.05 -16.68
C GLN A 148 -21.85 -2.10 -16.08
N LYS A 149 -21.65 -0.94 -16.71
CA LYS A 149 -20.57 -0.02 -16.36
C LYS A 149 -20.64 0.46 -14.90
N ASP A 150 -21.81 0.90 -14.46
CA ASP A 150 -22.08 1.38 -13.09
C ASP A 150 -22.07 0.27 -12.03
N GLU A 151 -21.94 -1.00 -12.45
CA GLU A 151 -21.82 -2.17 -11.56
C GLU A 151 -20.43 -2.82 -11.67
N THR A 152 -19.49 -2.21 -12.39
CA THR A 152 -18.16 -2.77 -12.66
C THR A 152 -17.09 -1.91 -11.99
N LEU A 153 -16.22 -2.57 -11.24
CA LEU A 153 -15.06 -1.99 -10.59
C LEU A 153 -13.79 -2.58 -11.21
N TYR A 154 -12.84 -1.72 -11.54
CA TYR A 154 -11.48 -2.12 -11.84
C TYR A 154 -10.61 -1.86 -10.59
N ILE A 155 -9.82 -2.85 -10.17
CA ILE A 155 -8.89 -2.74 -9.04
C ILE A 155 -7.46 -2.89 -9.55
N GLY A 156 -6.60 -1.94 -9.19
CA GLY A 156 -5.18 -1.95 -9.53
C GLY A 156 -4.36 -1.10 -8.58
N ASP A 157 -3.04 -1.21 -8.64
CA ASP A 157 -2.08 -0.43 -7.85
C ASP A 157 -1.30 0.59 -8.68
N MET A 158 -1.57 0.66 -9.99
CA MET A 158 -0.91 1.63 -10.88
C MET A 158 -1.86 2.70 -11.42
N GLN A 159 -1.31 3.87 -11.79
CA GLN A 159 -2.04 4.93 -12.49
C GLN A 159 -2.71 4.41 -13.77
N HIS A 160 -2.02 3.50 -14.47
CA HIS A 160 -2.51 2.89 -15.70
C HIS A 160 -3.83 2.11 -15.51
N ASP A 161 -4.04 1.50 -14.35
CA ASP A 161 -5.29 0.79 -14.03
C ASP A 161 -6.46 1.76 -13.85
N VAL A 162 -6.22 2.86 -13.16
CA VAL A 162 -7.18 3.94 -12.98
C VAL A 162 -7.54 4.57 -14.33
N GLU A 163 -6.55 4.83 -15.17
CA GLU A 163 -6.76 5.32 -16.54
C GLU A 163 -7.55 4.31 -17.40
N THR A 164 -7.26 3.02 -17.27
CA THR A 164 -7.97 1.94 -17.98
C THR A 164 -9.44 1.90 -17.58
N ALA A 165 -9.73 2.01 -16.28
CA ALA A 165 -11.09 2.09 -15.76
C ALA A 165 -11.85 3.31 -16.31
N HIS A 166 -11.20 4.48 -16.29
CA HIS A 166 -11.77 5.72 -16.83
C HIS A 166 -12.04 5.62 -18.33
N TYR A 167 -11.12 5.03 -19.08
CA TYR A 167 -11.29 4.76 -20.51
C TYR A 167 -12.50 3.83 -20.75
N GLY A 168 -12.65 2.78 -19.93
CA GLY A 168 -13.82 1.91 -19.95
C GLY A 168 -15.14 2.61 -19.55
N GLY A 169 -15.05 3.70 -18.80
CA GLY A 169 -16.17 4.37 -18.16
C GLY A 169 -16.76 3.56 -17.01
N ILE A 170 -15.90 2.88 -16.24
CA ILE A 170 -16.25 2.06 -15.07
C ILE A 170 -15.59 2.62 -13.81
N HIS A 171 -15.96 2.10 -12.64
CA HIS A 171 -15.36 2.55 -11.38
C HIS A 171 -13.91 2.08 -11.26
N SER A 172 -13.07 2.87 -10.58
CA SER A 172 -11.65 2.61 -10.33
C SER A 172 -11.35 2.53 -8.83
N CYS A 173 -10.67 1.48 -8.42
CA CYS A 173 -10.06 1.34 -7.09
C CYS A 173 -8.54 1.29 -7.24
N ALA A 174 -7.87 2.24 -6.60
CA ALA A 174 -6.42 2.26 -6.47
C ALA A 174 -6.01 1.65 -5.11
N LEU A 175 -5.05 0.72 -5.11
CA LEU A 175 -4.46 0.11 -3.91
C LEU A 175 -3.07 0.69 -3.63
N LEU A 176 -2.66 0.76 -2.36
CA LEU A 176 -1.30 1.16 -1.96
C LEU A 176 -0.34 -0.04 -1.83
N THR A 177 -0.73 -1.22 -2.28
CA THR A 177 0.02 -2.48 -2.10
C THR A 177 1.17 -2.68 -3.08
N GLY A 178 1.29 -1.86 -4.13
CA GLY A 178 2.12 -2.19 -5.29
C GLY A 178 3.17 -1.16 -5.70
N TYR A 179 3.13 -0.79 -6.97
CA TYR A 179 4.20 -0.09 -7.68
C TYR A 179 4.10 1.43 -7.55
N ASN A 180 2.93 2.03 -7.80
CA ASN A 180 2.83 3.48 -7.77
C ASN A 180 2.67 4.03 -6.35
N THR A 181 3.28 5.20 -6.12
CA THR A 181 3.19 5.93 -4.87
C THR A 181 1.79 6.53 -4.70
N LEU A 182 1.46 6.88 -3.45
CA LEU A 182 0.22 7.59 -3.12
C LEU A 182 0.03 8.87 -3.95
N GLU A 183 1.10 9.64 -4.16
CA GLU A 183 1.02 10.88 -4.95
C GLU A 183 0.65 10.59 -6.41
N GLN A 184 1.32 9.60 -7.03
CA GLN A 184 1.01 9.16 -8.37
C GLN A 184 -0.46 8.70 -8.47
N LEU A 185 -0.92 7.84 -7.54
CA LEU A 185 -2.30 7.34 -7.54
C LEU A 185 -3.35 8.43 -7.32
N ARG A 186 -3.04 9.49 -6.57
CA ARG A 186 -3.96 10.63 -6.42
C ARG A 186 -4.11 11.43 -7.71
N GLN A 187 -3.03 11.60 -8.46
CA GLN A 187 -3.04 12.34 -9.71
C GLN A 187 -3.93 11.68 -10.78
N SER A 188 -4.10 10.36 -10.72
CA SER A 188 -4.98 9.63 -11.64
C SER A 188 -6.48 9.73 -11.28
N ASN A 189 -6.82 10.31 -10.13
CA ASN A 189 -8.18 10.57 -9.66
C ASN A 189 -9.11 9.33 -9.61
N PRO A 190 -8.75 8.29 -8.83
CA PRO A 190 -9.55 7.06 -8.72
C PRO A 190 -10.91 7.31 -8.04
N THR A 191 -11.88 6.42 -8.29
CA THR A 191 -13.19 6.45 -7.60
C THR A 191 -13.02 6.21 -6.11
N VAL A 192 -12.17 5.25 -5.76
CA VAL A 192 -11.79 4.92 -4.38
C VAL A 192 -10.29 4.62 -4.31
N LEU A 193 -9.67 5.02 -3.20
CA LEU A 193 -8.26 4.78 -2.89
C LEU A 193 -8.21 4.18 -1.49
N VAL A 194 -7.60 3.01 -1.37
CA VAL A 194 -7.52 2.23 -0.13
C VAL A 194 -6.11 1.65 0.04
N THR A 195 -5.76 1.26 1.25
CA THR A 195 -4.46 0.66 1.55
C THR A 195 -4.32 -0.72 0.93
N ASP A 196 -5.39 -1.52 1.00
CA ASP A 196 -5.42 -2.94 0.63
C ASP A 196 -6.86 -3.41 0.34
N LEU A 197 -6.99 -4.70 0.05
CA LEU A 197 -8.28 -5.32 -0.27
C LEU A 197 -9.21 -5.52 0.94
N ASP A 198 -8.71 -5.58 2.18
CA ASP A 198 -9.58 -5.68 3.35
C ASP A 198 -10.25 -4.33 3.65
N GLU A 199 -9.53 -3.22 3.49
CA GLU A 199 -10.14 -1.89 3.53
C GLU A 199 -11.20 -1.75 2.43
N LEU A 200 -10.92 -2.19 1.19
CA LEU A 200 -11.92 -2.16 0.11
C LEU A 200 -13.18 -2.96 0.47
N LYS A 201 -13.01 -4.17 1.00
CA LYS A 201 -14.11 -5.03 1.44
C LYS A 201 -14.94 -4.33 2.51
N THR A 202 -14.29 -3.70 3.48
CA THR A 202 -14.95 -2.92 4.53
C THR A 202 -15.76 -1.76 3.95
N VAL A 203 -15.18 -1.01 3.00
CA VAL A 203 -15.88 0.08 2.29
C VAL A 203 -17.09 -0.44 1.53
N LEU A 204 -16.96 -1.54 0.79
CA LEU A 204 -18.06 -2.13 0.04
C LEU A 204 -19.19 -2.62 0.96
N LEU A 205 -18.86 -3.30 2.05
CA LEU A 205 -19.84 -3.79 3.02
C LEU A 205 -20.58 -2.64 3.73
N ALA A 206 -19.87 -1.58 4.11
CA ALA A 206 -20.45 -0.41 4.79
C ALA A 206 -21.41 0.38 3.89
N ASN A 207 -21.29 0.26 2.57
CA ASN A 207 -22.06 1.02 1.58
C ASN A 207 -23.00 0.14 0.74
N ASP A 208 -23.44 -1.01 1.27
CA ASP A 208 -24.34 -1.94 0.58
C ASP A 208 -23.86 -2.27 -0.85
N MET A 209 -22.56 -2.57 -0.96
CA MET A 209 -21.84 -2.87 -2.20
C MET A 209 -21.83 -1.72 -3.21
N SER A 210 -22.09 -0.48 -2.81
CA SER A 210 -21.97 0.71 -3.66
C SER A 210 -20.70 1.49 -3.32
N LEU A 211 -20.15 2.22 -4.29
CA LEU A 211 -18.98 3.06 -4.07
C LEU A 211 -19.41 4.50 -3.78
N PRO A 212 -18.66 5.24 -2.95
CA PRO A 212 -18.89 6.66 -2.76
C PRO A 212 -18.69 7.40 -4.08
N SER A 213 -19.53 8.40 -4.36
CA SER A 213 -19.45 9.20 -5.60
C SER A 213 -18.22 10.12 -5.66
N SER A 214 -17.47 10.27 -4.56
CA SER A 214 -16.12 10.85 -4.52
C SER A 214 -15.39 10.52 -3.21
N LEU A 215 -14.05 10.58 -3.21
CA LEU A 215 -13.23 10.50 -1.98
C LEU A 215 -13.67 11.53 -0.93
N ALA A 216 -14.03 12.74 -1.36
CA ALA A 216 -14.51 13.79 -0.48
C ALA A 216 -15.87 13.46 0.16
N GLN A 217 -16.76 12.74 -0.55
CA GLN A 217 -18.04 12.30 0.01
C GLN A 217 -17.90 11.14 0.98
N ALA A 218 -16.89 10.28 0.83
CA ALA A 218 -16.58 9.24 1.81
C ALA A 218 -16.20 9.84 3.19
N ALA A 219 -15.58 11.03 3.20
CA ALA A 219 -15.20 11.74 4.42
C ALA A 219 -16.30 12.68 4.98
N GLN A 220 -17.30 13.06 4.17
CA GLN A 220 -18.34 14.03 4.56
C GLN A 220 -19.40 13.40 5.48
N GLY A 221 -19.34 13.73 6.77
CA GLY A 221 -20.38 13.41 7.77
C GLY A 221 -19.90 12.60 8.97
N GLY A 222 -18.63 12.20 9.01
CA GLY A 222 -18.02 11.50 10.14
C GLY A 222 -17.77 12.42 11.35
N ARG A 223 -17.80 11.85 12.55
CA ARG A 223 -17.22 12.49 13.74
C ARG A 223 -15.70 12.31 13.69
N PRO A 224 -14.92 13.21 14.32
CA PRO A 224 -13.47 13.01 14.43
C PRO A 224 -13.15 11.64 15.01
N VAL A 225 -12.16 10.98 14.44
CA VAL A 225 -11.72 9.63 14.83
C VAL A 225 -10.60 9.76 15.86
N PRO A 226 -10.79 9.30 17.10
CA PRO A 226 -9.71 9.30 18.08
C PRO A 226 -8.69 8.22 17.76
N THR A 227 -7.40 8.57 17.81
CA THR A 227 -6.29 7.63 17.59
C THR A 227 -5.22 7.83 18.66
N VAL A 228 -4.32 6.85 18.75
CA VAL A 228 -3.17 6.86 19.67
C VAL A 228 -1.89 6.65 18.88
N GLY A 229 -0.79 7.21 19.37
CA GLY A 229 0.55 6.95 18.81
C GLY A 229 1.63 7.19 19.86
N ALA A 230 2.77 6.51 19.73
CA ALA A 230 3.84 6.62 20.72
C ALA A 230 5.25 6.74 20.15
N LEU A 231 6.04 7.64 20.75
CA LEU A 231 7.50 7.55 20.69
C LEU A 231 7.97 6.45 21.65
N ILE A 232 8.31 5.30 21.08
CA ILE A 232 8.79 4.13 21.82
C ILE A 232 10.31 4.22 21.94
N TYR A 233 10.83 4.22 23.17
CA TYR A 233 12.26 4.24 23.47
C TYR A 233 12.78 2.85 23.81
N ASN A 234 13.91 2.46 23.22
CA ASN A 234 14.65 1.27 23.64
C ASN A 234 15.60 1.56 24.81
N ALA A 235 16.28 0.52 25.31
CA ALA A 235 17.24 0.64 26.41
C ALA A 235 18.45 1.55 26.09
N LEU A 236 18.74 1.79 24.82
CA LEU A 236 19.82 2.69 24.36
C LEU A 236 19.35 4.15 24.24
N GLY A 237 18.08 4.45 24.51
CA GLY A 237 17.49 5.79 24.38
C GLY A 237 17.21 6.20 22.93
N GLN A 238 17.19 5.24 22.00
CA GLN A 238 16.77 5.47 20.62
C GLN A 238 15.25 5.32 20.50
N VAL A 239 14.66 6.04 19.55
CA VAL A 239 13.24 5.98 19.20
C VAL A 239 13.00 5.07 18.00
N LEU A 240 11.91 4.31 18.03
CA LEU A 240 11.44 3.51 16.89
C LEU A 240 10.71 4.40 15.89
N MET A 241 11.20 4.44 14.66
CA MET A 241 10.52 5.08 13.53
C MET A 241 10.03 4.00 12.56
N VAL A 242 8.82 4.18 12.02
CA VAL A 242 8.21 3.29 11.01
C VAL A 242 7.86 4.07 9.74
N ARG A 243 8.03 3.45 8.57
CA ARG A 243 7.70 4.03 7.26
C ARG A 243 6.45 3.36 6.70
N THR A 244 5.44 4.12 6.29
CA THR A 244 4.16 3.57 5.79
C THR A 244 3.59 4.37 4.62
N ASP A 245 2.96 3.68 3.67
CA ASP A 245 2.27 4.30 2.53
C ASP A 245 1.01 5.07 2.95
N LYS A 246 0.41 4.71 4.10
CA LYS A 246 -0.71 5.47 4.69
C LYS A 246 -0.37 6.95 4.90
N TRP A 247 0.90 7.23 5.18
CA TRP A 247 1.44 8.58 5.39
C TRP A 247 2.35 9.05 4.25
N SER A 248 2.03 8.68 3.01
CA SER A 248 2.82 9.08 1.82
C SER A 248 4.26 8.59 1.84
N GLY A 249 4.52 7.41 2.41
CA GLY A 249 5.87 6.86 2.53
C GLY A 249 6.75 7.60 3.54
N LYS A 250 6.18 8.50 4.35
CA LYS A 250 6.91 9.22 5.39
C LYS A 250 7.17 8.36 6.61
N TRP A 251 8.20 8.76 7.36
CA TRP A 251 8.50 8.19 8.66
C TRP A 251 7.55 8.73 9.72
N GLY A 252 7.16 7.88 10.65
CA GLY A 252 6.27 8.22 11.75
C GLY A 252 6.47 7.31 12.94
N ILE A 253 5.45 7.28 13.79
CA ILE A 253 5.38 6.43 14.99
C ILE A 253 4.29 5.37 14.83
N PRO A 254 4.44 4.21 15.49
CA PRO A 254 3.38 3.22 15.57
C PRO A 254 2.12 3.76 16.26
N GLY A 255 0.97 3.29 15.82
CA GLY A 255 -0.31 3.59 16.46
C GLY A 255 -1.52 3.56 15.53
N GLY A 256 -2.70 3.47 16.13
CA GLY A 256 -3.95 3.32 15.38
C GLY A 256 -5.18 3.83 16.12
N LYS A 257 -6.33 3.31 15.73
CA LYS A 257 -7.64 3.84 16.15
C LYS A 257 -8.01 3.31 17.53
N ILE A 258 -8.72 4.14 18.30
CA ILE A 258 -9.33 3.67 19.56
C ILE A 258 -10.66 3.00 19.23
N GLU A 259 -10.79 1.73 19.59
CA GLU A 259 -12.02 0.95 19.48
C GLU A 259 -13.08 1.37 20.52
N TYR A 260 -14.33 1.00 20.25
CA TYR A 260 -15.40 1.27 21.20
C TYR A 260 -15.26 0.37 22.44
N GLY A 261 -15.10 1.01 23.61
CA GLY A 261 -15.08 0.32 24.90
C GLY A 261 -13.68 0.05 25.46
N GLU A 262 -12.61 0.43 24.75
CA GLU A 262 -11.24 0.38 25.26
C GLU A 262 -10.74 1.74 25.78
N SER A 263 -9.73 1.73 26.65
CA SER A 263 -9.03 2.95 27.07
C SER A 263 -7.96 3.33 26.04
N SER A 264 -7.53 4.58 26.01
CA SER A 264 -6.48 5.02 25.09
C SER A 264 -5.12 4.34 25.35
N GLU A 265 -4.81 4.00 26.60
CA GLU A 265 -3.56 3.26 26.89
C GLU A 265 -3.67 1.78 26.49
N ASP A 266 -4.84 1.16 26.64
CA ASP A 266 -5.07 -0.21 26.17
C ASP A 266 -5.00 -0.28 24.64
N ALA A 267 -5.62 0.69 23.96
CA ALA A 267 -5.51 0.87 22.51
C ALA A 267 -4.04 0.97 22.09
N LEU A 268 -3.26 1.82 22.77
CA LEU A 268 -1.85 2.02 22.44
C LEU A 268 -1.03 0.73 22.58
N ARG A 269 -1.28 -0.05 23.64
CA ARG A 269 -0.61 -1.35 23.84
C ARG A 269 -0.98 -2.35 22.75
N ARG A 270 -2.25 -2.41 22.36
CA ARG A 270 -2.75 -3.28 21.29
C ARG A 270 -2.12 -2.93 19.95
N GLU A 271 -2.24 -1.68 19.52
CA GLU A 271 -1.72 -1.20 18.24
C GLU A 271 -0.20 -1.38 18.13
N VAL A 272 0.56 -1.03 19.18
CA VAL A 272 2.02 -1.24 19.16
C VAL A 272 2.38 -2.74 19.08
N ALA A 273 1.66 -3.60 19.80
CA ALA A 273 1.89 -5.04 19.71
C ALA A 273 1.53 -5.60 18.33
N GLU A 274 0.43 -5.13 17.72
CA GLU A 274 -0.01 -5.54 16.39
C GLU A 274 0.96 -5.09 15.28
N GLU A 275 1.46 -3.85 15.35
CA GLU A 275 2.32 -3.28 14.31
C GLU A 275 3.80 -3.67 14.43
N THR A 276 4.28 -3.93 15.65
CA THR A 276 5.73 -4.06 15.91
C THR A 276 6.12 -5.30 16.70
N ASN A 277 5.14 -6.04 17.24
CA ASN A 277 5.33 -7.15 18.18
C ASN A 277 6.06 -6.74 19.49
N LEU A 278 6.07 -5.45 19.82
CA LEU A 278 6.70 -4.93 21.04
C LEU A 278 5.72 -4.87 22.21
N HIS A 279 6.24 -5.13 23.40
CA HIS A 279 5.56 -4.85 24.65
C HIS A 279 6.08 -3.55 25.25
N ILE A 280 5.16 -2.63 25.55
CA ILE A 280 5.49 -1.30 26.06
C ILE A 280 5.14 -1.14 27.55
N ASN A 281 5.87 -0.27 28.23
CA ASN A 281 5.63 0.15 29.60
C ASN A 281 5.95 1.66 29.74
N ASP A 282 5.88 2.19 30.96
CA ASP A 282 6.21 3.60 31.27
C ASP A 282 5.52 4.60 30.33
N ILE A 283 4.23 4.37 30.07
CA ILE A 283 3.43 5.20 29.16
C ILE A 283 3.21 6.57 29.81
N GLU A 284 3.65 7.62 29.15
CA GLU A 284 3.42 9.00 29.55
C GLU A 284 2.70 9.78 28.45
N PHE A 285 1.59 10.44 28.80
CA PHE A 285 0.90 11.34 27.88
C PHE A 285 1.74 12.59 27.58
N VAL A 286 1.85 12.95 26.30
CA VAL A 286 2.58 14.13 25.87
C VAL A 286 1.64 15.26 25.50
N LEU A 287 0.80 15.03 24.48
CA LEU A 287 -0.05 16.06 23.88
C LEU A 287 -1.16 15.44 23.03
N VAL A 288 -2.14 16.28 22.68
CA VAL A 288 -3.17 15.99 21.67
C VAL A 288 -2.93 16.86 20.45
N GLN A 289 -3.14 16.31 19.24
CA GLN A 289 -3.07 17.06 17.99
C GLN A 289 -4.33 16.83 17.16
N ASP A 290 -4.81 17.88 16.51
CA ASP A 290 -5.78 17.78 15.43
C ASP A 290 -5.02 17.48 14.12
N CYS A 291 -5.49 16.47 13.39
CA CYS A 291 -5.05 16.20 12.02
C CYS A 291 -6.28 16.18 11.12
N ILE A 292 -6.51 17.28 10.41
CA ILE A 292 -7.72 17.51 9.61
C ILE A 292 -7.35 17.55 8.14
N ASP A 293 -7.87 16.60 7.37
CA ASP A 293 -7.70 16.49 5.91
C ASP A 293 -6.23 16.64 5.47
N SER A 294 -5.32 16.04 6.24
CA SER A 294 -3.89 16.13 5.95
C SER A 294 -3.58 15.54 4.59
N ALA A 295 -2.89 16.32 3.75
CA ALA A 295 -2.39 15.86 2.48
C ALA A 295 -1.34 14.74 2.63
N GLU A 296 -0.74 14.57 3.81
CA GLU A 296 0.23 13.49 4.06
C GLU A 296 -0.45 12.13 4.28
N PHE A 297 -1.71 12.12 4.74
CA PHE A 297 -2.46 10.89 4.96
C PHE A 297 -3.21 10.49 3.70
N TYR A 298 -3.31 9.20 3.37
CA TYR A 298 -3.78 8.73 2.04
C TYR A 298 -5.18 9.18 1.62
N ARG A 299 -6.08 9.43 2.57
CA ARG A 299 -7.43 9.93 2.30
C ARG A 299 -7.79 11.11 3.21
N PRO A 300 -8.79 11.95 2.84
CA PRO A 300 -9.31 12.96 3.75
C PRO A 300 -9.87 12.29 5.02
N GLU A 301 -9.43 12.75 6.18
CA GLU A 301 -9.80 12.19 7.48
C GLU A 301 -9.58 13.25 8.56
N HIS A 302 -10.39 13.19 9.62
CA HIS A 302 -10.23 14.06 10.79
C HIS A 302 -9.87 13.21 12.00
N PHE A 303 -8.60 13.24 12.39
CA PHE A 303 -8.11 12.55 13.59
C PHE A 303 -7.92 13.49 14.77
N ILE A 304 -8.18 12.94 15.96
CA ILE A 304 -7.73 13.48 17.25
C ILE A 304 -6.62 12.55 17.75
N LEU A 305 -5.37 12.97 17.61
CA LEU A 305 -4.18 12.17 17.87
C LEU A 305 -3.73 12.30 19.33
N LEU A 306 -3.98 11.29 20.16
CA LEU A 306 -3.45 11.22 21.53
C LEU A 306 -2.03 10.65 21.48
N ASN A 307 -1.03 11.49 21.78
CA ASN A 307 0.37 11.11 21.62
C ASN A 307 1.06 10.87 22.96
N TYR A 308 1.84 9.80 23.01
CA TYR A 308 2.52 9.30 24.20
C TYR A 308 4.03 9.13 23.97
N THR A 309 4.77 9.00 25.06
CA THR A 309 6.08 8.32 25.08
C THR A 309 5.94 7.04 25.86
N CYS A 310 6.70 6.01 25.51
CA CYS A 310 6.78 4.78 26.29
C CYS A 310 8.14 4.12 26.10
N ARG A 311 8.42 3.09 26.90
CA ARG A 311 9.62 2.27 26.76
C ARG A 311 9.23 0.86 26.36
N CYS A 312 10.12 0.16 25.65
CA CYS A 312 9.98 -1.28 25.42
C CYS A 312 11.05 -2.04 26.22
N ASP A 313 10.64 -3.11 26.90
CA ASP A 313 11.55 -4.02 27.58
C ASP A 313 12.03 -5.12 26.61
N GLY A 314 13.29 -5.54 26.72
CA GLY A 314 13.77 -6.78 26.10
C GLY A 314 14.46 -6.65 24.74
N GLU A 315 14.33 -7.68 23.90
CA GLU A 315 14.93 -7.75 22.57
C GLU A 315 14.25 -6.77 21.61
N THR A 316 15.04 -5.96 20.90
CA THR A 316 14.55 -4.94 19.94
C THR A 316 14.20 -5.54 18.57
N ASP A 317 13.75 -6.79 18.54
CA ASP A 317 13.45 -7.52 17.31
C ASP A 317 12.04 -7.15 16.83
N VAL A 318 11.96 -6.00 16.16
CA VAL A 318 10.71 -5.48 15.60
C VAL A 318 10.29 -6.37 14.45
N THR A 319 9.11 -6.97 14.57
CA THR A 319 8.44 -7.63 13.45
C THR A 319 7.33 -6.73 12.98
N LEU A 320 7.54 -6.10 11.83
CA LEU A 320 6.52 -5.25 11.23
C LEU A 320 5.36 -6.08 10.71
N ASN A 321 4.14 -5.56 10.88
CA ASN A 321 2.99 -6.05 10.15
C ASN A 321 3.00 -5.56 8.69
N GLU A 322 1.94 -5.88 7.97
CA GLU A 322 1.79 -5.60 6.54
C GLU A 322 1.58 -4.11 6.22
N GLU A 323 1.34 -3.27 7.23
CA GLU A 323 1.06 -1.83 7.05
C GLU A 323 2.32 -0.97 6.99
N ALA A 324 3.46 -1.50 7.47
CA ALA A 324 4.73 -0.80 7.53
C ALA A 324 5.74 -1.40 6.56
N GLN A 325 6.43 -0.54 5.83
CA GLN A 325 7.42 -0.93 4.82
C GLN A 325 8.82 -1.13 5.40
N ALA A 326 9.17 -0.36 6.43
CA ALA A 326 10.50 -0.33 7.01
C ALA A 326 10.46 0.24 8.43
N PHE A 327 11.45 -0.12 9.25
CA PHE A 327 11.66 0.47 10.56
C PHE A 327 13.13 0.82 10.80
N CYS A 328 13.38 1.74 11.71
CA CYS A 328 14.72 1.99 12.23
C CYS A 328 14.69 2.48 13.69
N TRP A 329 15.77 2.18 14.42
CA TRP A 329 16.05 2.74 15.73
C TRP A 329 17.08 3.85 15.59
N VAL A 330 16.70 5.06 15.95
CA VAL A 330 17.54 6.27 15.78
C VAL A 330 17.44 7.16 17.00
N ASN A 331 18.45 8.00 17.26
CA ASN A 331 18.29 9.02 18.30
C ASN A 331 17.35 10.14 17.82
N GLU A 332 16.91 11.01 18.73
CA GLU A 332 15.92 12.07 18.42
C GLU A 332 16.38 13.05 17.34
N ASN A 333 17.68 13.37 17.28
CA ASN A 333 18.22 14.28 16.26
C ASN A 333 18.27 13.61 14.88
N GLU A 334 18.64 12.33 14.83
CA GLU A 334 18.58 11.51 13.62
C GLU A 334 17.13 11.35 13.14
N ALA A 335 16.18 11.11 14.05
CA ALA A 335 14.76 11.04 13.73
C ALA A 335 14.25 12.32 13.10
N LEU A 336 14.61 13.50 13.65
CA LEU A 336 14.23 14.81 13.10
C LEU A 336 14.79 15.06 11.68
N ALA A 337 15.87 14.40 11.31
CA ALA A 337 16.48 14.48 9.99
C ALA A 337 15.82 13.55 8.95
N LEU A 338 14.97 12.62 9.37
CA LEU A 338 14.14 11.82 8.46
C LEU A 338 13.03 12.67 7.84
N ASP A 339 12.47 12.19 6.72
CA ASP A 339 11.24 12.73 6.15
C ASP A 339 10.03 12.29 6.99
N LEU A 340 9.87 12.94 8.14
CA LEU A 340 8.80 12.66 9.09
C LEU A 340 7.46 13.25 8.61
N ASN A 341 6.37 12.54 8.93
CA ASN A 341 5.05 13.15 8.92
C ASN A 341 4.95 14.28 9.96
N GLN A 342 4.09 15.25 9.70
CA GLN A 342 3.99 16.44 10.52
C GLN A 342 3.55 16.15 11.97
N PRO A 343 2.61 15.23 12.25
CA PRO A 343 2.26 14.88 13.62
C PRO A 343 3.44 14.34 14.45
N THR A 344 4.27 13.47 13.85
CA THR A 344 5.44 12.90 14.52
C THR A 344 6.50 13.96 14.78
N ARG A 345 6.74 14.86 13.81
CA ARG A 345 7.67 15.98 13.97
C ARG A 345 7.27 16.90 15.13
N THR A 346 5.97 17.20 15.25
CA THR A 346 5.43 17.98 16.38
C THR A 346 5.64 17.28 17.72
N LEU A 347 5.38 15.97 17.77
CA LEU A 347 5.56 15.18 18.99
C LEU A 347 7.03 15.14 19.44
N LEU A 348 7.97 14.85 18.54
CA LEU A 348 9.40 14.89 18.82
C LEU A 348 9.85 16.26 19.31
N GLY A 349 9.35 17.34 18.68
CA GLY A 349 9.59 18.71 19.12
C GLY A 349 9.08 18.99 20.54
N ALA A 350 7.94 18.41 20.93
CA ALA A 350 7.40 18.59 22.28
C ALA A 350 8.19 17.81 23.34
N VAL A 351 8.68 16.62 23.01
CA VAL A 351 9.49 15.80 23.93
C VAL A 351 10.89 16.40 24.12
N THR A 352 11.55 16.78 23.03
CA THR A 352 12.90 17.41 23.08
C THR A 352 12.93 18.75 23.82
N ASN A 353 11.82 19.48 23.85
CA ASN A 353 11.71 20.77 24.56
C ASN A 353 11.27 20.62 26.03
N ARG A 354 10.91 19.42 26.51
CA ARG A 354 10.65 19.20 27.94
C ARG A 354 11.98 19.20 28.69
N GLU A 355 12.12 20.05 29.70
CA GLU A 355 13.23 19.94 30.64
C GLU A 355 13.25 18.51 31.23
N PRO A 356 14.41 17.85 31.35
CA PRO A 356 14.49 16.54 31.95
C PRO A 356 13.89 16.60 33.35
N LYS A 357 12.88 15.76 33.64
CA LYS A 357 12.38 15.58 35.00
C LYS A 357 13.58 15.30 35.90
N PRO A 358 13.79 16.04 37.00
CA PRO A 358 14.84 15.71 37.94
C PRO A 358 14.65 14.26 38.36
N ILE A 359 15.72 13.48 38.22
CA ILE A 359 15.78 12.12 38.75
C ILE A 359 15.60 12.28 40.26
N ASP A 360 14.42 11.95 40.78
CA ASP A 360 14.16 11.97 42.22
C ASP A 360 15.23 11.10 42.91
N ALA A 361 15.94 11.73 43.84
CA ALA A 361 17.14 11.24 44.52
C ALA A 361 16.85 10.29 45.68
#